data_AF-A0A5E4DD06-F1
#
_entry.id   AF-A0A5E4DD06-F1
#
_cell.length_a   1.000
_cell.length_b   1.000
_cell.length_c   1.000
_cell.angle_alpha   90.00
_cell.angle_beta   90.00
_cell.angle_gamma   90.00
#
_symmetry.space_group_name_H-M   'P 1'
#
loop_
_entity.id
_entity.type
_entity.pdbx_description
1 polymer ?
#
loop_
_entity_poly.entity_id
_entity_poly.type
_entity_poly.pdbx_seq_one_letter_code
_entity_poly.pdbx_strand_id
1 'polypeptide(L)' 'MTDPSWPQKVVWHGSNTHGVRLVDKYCEAWRTADMAVTGFASPLSTGKILDQKAYSCANRLIVLCIENSFMTDARK' A
#
# COMPACT_ATOMS: atom_id res chain seq x y z
N MET A 1 -11.92 -9.73 -0.39
CA MET A 1 -12.53 -8.49 0.14
C MET A 1 -13.47 -8.71 1.33
N THR A 2 -13.87 -9.95 1.63
CA THR A 2 -14.86 -10.27 2.68
C THR A 2 -14.24 -10.74 4.00
N ASP A 3 -12.96 -11.12 4.00
CA ASP A 3 -12.27 -11.64 5.18
C ASP A 3 -12.27 -10.61 6.34
N PRO A 4 -12.81 -10.95 7.53
CA PRO A 4 -12.91 -10.00 8.65
C PRO A 4 -11.56 -9.62 9.27
N SER A 5 -10.49 -10.38 9.01
CA SER A 5 -9.14 -10.10 9.53
C SER A 5 -8.59 -8.76 9.04
N TRP A 6 -9.12 -8.23 7.94
CA TRP A 6 -8.82 -6.89 7.43
C TRP A 6 -10.03 -5.96 7.58
N PRO A 7 -10.24 -5.31 8.73
CA PRO A 7 -11.40 -4.43 8.93
C PRO A 7 -11.37 -3.21 8.00
N GLN A 8 -10.17 -2.69 7.70
CA GLN A 8 -9.98 -1.60 6.74
C GLN A 8 -9.57 -2.19 5.37
N LYS A 9 -10.45 -2.08 4.37
CA LYS A 9 -10.17 -2.54 2.99
C LYS A 9 -9.40 -1.49 2.20
N VAL A 10 -8.23 -1.13 2.71
CA VAL A 10 -7.37 -0.05 2.18
C VAL A 10 -5.97 -0.62 1.98
N VAL A 11 -5.32 -0.26 0.88
CA VAL A 11 -3.98 -0.75 0.52
C VAL A 11 -2.97 0.38 0.62
N TRP A 12 -1.90 0.19 1.39
CA TRP A 12 -0.74 1.08 1.38
C TRP A 12 -0.04 1.08 0.02
N HIS A 13 0.36 2.25 -0.49
CA HIS A 13 1.21 2.32 -1.71
C HIS A 13 2.28 3.42 -1.68
N GLY A 14 2.07 4.56 -1.00
CA GLY A 14 3.10 5.59 -0.82
C GLY A 14 3.64 6.21 -2.13
N SER A 15 2.81 6.21 -3.17
CA SER A 15 3.18 6.63 -4.53
C SER A 15 2.12 7.56 -5.13
N ASN A 16 2.48 8.31 -6.16
CA ASN A 16 1.49 9.01 -6.98
C ASN A 16 0.73 8.03 -7.91
N THR A 17 -0.19 8.55 -8.71
CA THR A 17 -0.99 7.78 -9.68
C THR A 17 -0.18 7.10 -10.79
N HIS A 18 1.10 7.48 -10.96
CA HIS A 18 2.02 6.89 -11.93
C HIS A 18 3.01 5.90 -11.29
N GLY A 19 2.85 5.58 -10.00
CA GLY A 19 3.74 4.67 -9.28
C GLY A 19 5.08 5.31 -8.86
N VAL A 20 5.24 6.63 -9.00
CA VAL A 20 6.44 7.33 -8.51
C VAL A 20 6.31 7.53 -7.00
N ARG A 21 7.39 7.24 -6.26
CA ARG A 21 7.42 7.42 -4.80
C ARG A 21 7.09 8.87 -4.39
N LEU A 22 6.32 9.03 -3.32
CA LEU A 22 6.05 10.32 -2.68
C LEU A 22 6.73 10.37 -1.32
N VAL A 23 7.83 11.12 -1.24
CA VAL A 23 8.72 11.11 -0.05
C VAL A 23 8.08 11.68 1.21
N ASP A 24 7.05 12.48 1.07
CA ASP A 24 6.26 13.06 2.15
C ASP A 24 5.00 12.24 2.48
N LYS A 25 4.72 11.17 1.72
CA LYS A 25 3.50 10.34 1.81
C LYS A 25 3.79 8.84 1.82
N TYR A 26 4.89 8.41 2.42
CA TYR A 26 5.26 6.99 2.51
C TYR A 26 5.76 6.57 3.89
N CYS A 27 5.25 7.19 4.97
CA CYS A 27 5.59 6.85 6.35
C CYS A 27 7.10 6.80 6.63
N GLU A 28 7.83 7.85 6.22
CA GLU A 28 9.29 7.95 6.37
C GLU A 28 10.02 6.72 5.84
N ALA A 29 9.71 6.32 4.61
CA ALA A 29 10.17 5.09 3.99
C ALA A 29 9.75 3.82 4.75
N TRP A 30 8.50 3.79 5.22
CA TRP A 30 7.87 2.69 5.96
C TRP A 30 8.54 2.36 7.31
N ARG A 31 9.16 3.37 7.96
CA ARG A 31 9.92 3.19 9.21
C ARG A 31 9.26 3.74 10.46
N THR A 32 8.10 4.38 10.32
CA THR A 32 7.35 4.93 11.45
C THR A 32 5.90 4.46 11.44
N ALA A 33 5.36 4.29 12.65
CA ALA A 33 3.94 4.10 12.92
C ALA A 33 3.37 5.27 13.74
N ASP A 34 4.04 6.43 13.70
CA ASP A 34 3.59 7.65 14.38
C ASP A 34 2.22 8.09 13.85
N MET A 35 1.35 8.51 14.77
CA MET A 35 -0.01 8.93 14.45
C MET A 35 -0.05 10.22 13.62
N ALA A 36 0.90 11.12 13.84
CA ALA A 36 1.01 12.41 13.16
C ALA A 36 1.60 12.30 11.74
N VAL A 37 2.32 11.20 11.45
CA VAL A 37 2.88 10.96 10.11
C VAL A 37 1.83 10.27 9.24
N THR A 38 1.78 10.65 7.96
CA THR A 38 0.83 10.09 7.01
C THR A 38 1.52 9.39 5.84
N GLY A 39 0.88 8.35 5.32
CA GLY A 39 1.20 7.75 4.03
C GLY A 39 0.01 7.85 3.07
N PHE A 40 0.24 7.62 1.79
CA PHE A 40 -0.84 7.41 0.82
C PHE A 40 -1.24 5.94 0.71
N ALA A 41 -2.55 5.73 0.78
CA ALA A 41 -3.20 4.44 0.67
C ALA A 41 -4.50 4.54 -0.13
N SER A 42 -4.94 3.44 -0.73
CA SER A 42 -6.10 3.41 -1.63
C SER A 42 -7.25 2.58 -1.04
N PRO A 43 -8.44 3.15 -0.81
CA PRO A 43 -9.62 2.38 -0.43
C PRO A 43 -10.10 1.53 -1.61
N LEU A 44 -10.13 0.21 -1.44
CA LEU A 44 -10.49 -0.73 -2.51
C LEU A 44 -11.95 -0.61 -2.96
N SER A 45 -12.83 -0.02 -2.15
CA SER A 45 -14.21 0.29 -2.52
C SER A 45 -14.32 1.29 -3.69
N THR A 46 -13.28 2.06 -3.97
CA THR A 46 -13.22 2.97 -5.12
C THR A 46 -12.95 2.28 -6.44
N GLY A 47 -12.61 0.97 -6.43
CA GLY A 47 -12.16 0.24 -7.61
C GLY A 47 -10.76 0.65 -8.09
N LYS A 48 -10.01 1.46 -7.31
CA LYS A 48 -8.65 1.90 -7.62
C LYS A 48 -7.64 1.31 -6.64
N ILE A 49 -6.41 1.10 -7.13
CA ILE A 49 -5.27 0.66 -6.30
C ILE A 49 -4.31 1.79 -5.92
N LEU A 50 -4.38 2.93 -6.62
CA LEU A 50 -3.56 4.13 -6.39
C LEU A 50 -4.42 5.39 -6.14
N ASP A 51 -5.59 5.25 -5.48
CA ASP A 51 -6.33 6.43 -5.02
C ASP A 51 -5.49 7.22 -4.00
N GLN A 52 -5.48 8.55 -4.11
CA GLN A 52 -4.53 9.40 -3.40
C GLN A 52 -5.12 9.87 -2.06
N LYS A 53 -5.28 8.94 -1.11
CA LYS A 53 -5.83 9.24 0.23
C LYS A 53 -4.76 9.13 1.32
N ALA A 54 -4.65 10.16 2.14
CA ALA A 54 -3.77 10.15 3.30
C ALA A 54 -4.37 9.35 4.45
N TYR A 55 -3.59 8.43 5.02
CA TYR A 55 -3.89 7.69 6.22
C TYR A 55 -2.76 7.85 7.23
N SER A 56 -3.07 7.79 8.52
CA SER A 56 -2.06 7.81 9.57
C SER A 56 -1.19 6.55 9.47
N CYS A 57 0.11 6.68 9.68
CA CYS A 57 1.04 5.54 9.65
C CYS A 57 0.78 4.55 10.80
N ALA A 58 0.01 4.95 11.81
CA ALA A 58 -0.50 4.05 12.86
C ALA A 58 -1.60 3.09 12.36
N ASN A 59 -2.21 3.33 11.18
CA ASN A 59 -3.25 2.47 10.63
C ASN A 59 -2.68 1.11 10.16
N ARG A 60 -3.31 0.02 10.59
CA ARG A 60 -3.02 -1.33 10.12
C ARG A 60 -3.82 -1.62 8.86
N LEU A 61 -3.19 -1.38 7.70
CA LEU A 61 -3.81 -1.55 6.38
C LEU A 61 -3.17 -2.72 5.61
N ILE A 62 -3.76 -3.05 4.47
CA ILE A 62 -3.30 -4.15 3.60
C ILE A 62 -2.00 -3.72 2.88
N VAL A 63 -1.06 -4.66 2.77
CA VAL A 63 0.12 -4.54 1.89
C VAL A 63 0.03 -5.63 0.83
N LEU A 64 0.29 -5.27 -0.42
CA LEU A 64 0.30 -6.21 -1.53
C LEU A 64 1.73 -6.60 -1.87
N CYS A 65 1.90 -7.86 -2.25
CA CYS A 65 3.12 -8.36 -2.87
C CYS A 65 2.87 -8.53 -4.37
N ILE A 66 3.88 -8.27 -5.19
CA ILE A 66 3.82 -8.43 -6.64
C ILE A 66 4.94 -9.37 -7.09
N GLU A 67 4.63 -10.27 -8.00
CA GLU A 67 5.64 -11.05 -8.71
C GLU A 67 6.44 -10.11 -9.62
N ASN A 68 7.74 -9.98 -9.37
CA ASN A 68 8.61 -9.04 -10.08
C ASN A 68 9.33 -9.67 -11.29
N SER A 69 9.34 -10.99 -11.39
CA SER A 69 9.90 -11.73 -12.51
C SER A 69 9.35 -13.14 -12.52
N PHE A 70 9.10 -13.67 -13.72
CA PHE A 70 8.76 -15.07 -13.92
C PHE A 70 10.04 -15.85 -14.21
N MET A 71 10.39 -16.82 -13.36
CA MET A 71 11.45 -17.77 -13.65
C MET A 71 10.82 -19.02 -14.27
N THR A 72 11.06 -19.27 -15.56
CA THR A 72 10.78 -20.60 -16.12
C THR A 72 11.81 -21.56 -15.55
N ASP A 73 11.36 -22.59 -14.85
CA ASP A 73 12.21 -23.63 -14.30
C ASP A 73 13.00 -24.30 -15.44
N ALA A 74 14.25 -23.87 -15.63
CA ALA A 74 15.13 -24.36 -16.70
C ALA A 74 15.78 -25.71 -16.35
N ARG A 75 15.26 -26.41 -15.35
CA ARG A 75 15.71 -27.74 -14.94
C ARG A 75 14.59 -28.75 -15.16
N LYS A 76 14.55 -29.29 -16.38
CA LYS A 76 14.11 -30.66 -16.64
C LYS A 76 15.32 -31.57 -16.59
#